data_AF-A0A833P433-F1
#
_entry.id   AF-A0A833P433-F1
#
_cell.length_a   1.000
_cell.length_b   1.000
_cell.length_c   1.000
_cell.angle_alpha   90.00
_cell.angle_beta   90.00
_cell.angle_gamma   90.00
#
_symmetry.space_group_name_H-M   'P 1'
#
loop_
_entity.id
_entity.type
_entity.pdbx_description
1 polymer ?
#
loop_
_entity_poly.entity_id
_entity_poly.type
_entity_poly.pdbx_seq_one_letter_code
_entity_poly.pdbx_strand_id
1 'polypeptide(L)'
;MPDTRNSDTFKLSLAAQTPETALPEARAILEKAKAQVGFIPNMYAGMVNSPALLEAYLDGYGRFRNATGFSALEQEVIFLTISCVNGCEYCVAAHSFIADKKSGVPAEVTDTIRAGDPVGDARLGALVRFTRILVESRGRPTIAEAATFLEAGYTEQNILEIILAISVKTISNYANHVLHTPLDPMFAGRVWSQAA
;
A
#
# COMPACT_ATOMS: atom_id res chain seq x y z
N MET A 1 -19.67 6.50 3.13
CA MET A 1 -20.48 5.47 3.80
C MET A 1 -19.65 4.87 4.92
N PRO A 2 -20.21 4.53 6.08
CA PRO A 2 -19.48 3.77 7.09
C PRO A 2 -19.03 2.42 6.49
N ASP A 3 -17.81 2.00 6.82
CA ASP A 3 -17.18 0.74 6.40
C ASP A 3 -17.99 -0.44 6.94
N THR A 4 -18.85 -1.00 6.08
CA THR A 4 -19.75 -2.11 6.46
C THR A 4 -19.06 -3.47 6.47
N ARG A 5 -17.77 -3.56 6.08
CA ARG A 5 -17.04 -4.84 6.07
C ARG A 5 -16.23 -5.02 7.34
N ASN A 6 -15.85 -3.94 7.99
CA ASN A 6 -15.23 -3.98 9.32
C ASN A 6 -16.24 -4.14 10.47
N SER A 7 -17.56 -4.06 10.24
CA SER A 7 -18.52 -4.23 11.34
C SER A 7 -18.50 -5.62 11.96
N ASP A 8 -18.10 -6.63 11.18
CA ASP A 8 -18.17 -8.04 11.57
C ASP A 8 -16.77 -8.66 11.80
N THR A 9 -15.70 -7.85 11.69
CA THR A 9 -14.30 -8.31 11.85
C THR A 9 -13.70 -7.85 13.17
N PHE A 10 -12.68 -8.57 13.65
CA PHE A 10 -12.00 -8.25 14.90
C PHE A 10 -11.32 -6.88 14.85
N LYS A 11 -11.60 -6.05 15.87
CA LYS A 11 -10.96 -4.75 16.08
C LYS A 11 -10.05 -4.78 17.30
N LEU A 12 -8.80 -4.34 17.14
CA LEU A 12 -7.89 -4.09 18.25
C LEU A 12 -8.44 -2.98 19.17
N SER A 13 -8.32 -3.19 20.47
CA SER A 13 -8.73 -2.22 21.51
C SER A 13 -7.62 -1.26 21.95
N LEU A 14 -6.40 -1.43 21.41
CA LEU A 14 -5.26 -0.56 21.71
C LEU A 14 -5.52 0.85 21.20
N ALA A 15 -5.30 1.85 22.06
CA ALA A 15 -5.41 3.25 21.66
C ALA A 15 -4.29 3.62 20.67
N ALA A 16 -4.61 4.48 19.70
CA ALA A 16 -3.60 5.11 18.88
C ALA A 16 -2.66 5.96 19.75
N GLN A 17 -1.37 5.93 19.45
CA GLN A 17 -0.34 6.65 20.21
C GLN A 17 0.05 7.94 19.51
N THR A 18 0.36 8.98 20.28
CA THR A 18 0.95 10.23 19.77
C THR A 18 2.36 10.41 20.33
N PRO A 19 3.21 11.29 19.76
CA PRO A 19 4.53 11.57 20.33
C PRO A 19 4.49 12.07 21.78
N GLU A 20 3.38 12.68 22.20
CA GLU A 20 3.18 13.19 23.56
C GLU A 20 2.84 12.07 24.57
N THR A 21 2.13 11.03 24.12
CA THR A 21 1.65 9.94 25.00
C THR A 21 2.51 8.67 24.91
N ALA A 22 3.29 8.53 23.85
CA ALA A 22 4.08 7.34 23.57
C ALA A 22 5.30 7.20 24.49
N LEU A 23 5.66 5.95 24.80
CA LEU A 23 6.94 5.62 25.41
C LEU A 23 8.11 6.07 24.51
N PRO A 24 9.33 6.28 25.06
CA PRO A 24 10.44 6.91 24.33
C PRO A 24 10.77 6.29 22.96
N GLU A 25 10.74 4.96 22.85
CA GLU A 25 11.00 4.25 21.59
C GLU A 25 9.93 4.53 20.53
N ALA A 26 8.65 4.33 20.88
CA ALA A 26 7.51 4.62 20.01
C ALA A 26 7.48 6.10 19.59
N ARG A 27 7.78 7.02 20.52
CA ARG A 27 7.90 8.45 20.24
C ARG A 27 8.97 8.73 19.20
N ALA A 28 10.16 8.17 19.34
CA ALA A 28 11.26 8.38 18.40
C ALA A 28 10.89 7.92 16.98
N ILE A 29 10.21 6.76 16.85
CA ILE A 29 9.76 6.24 15.57
C ILE A 29 8.68 7.16 14.95
N LEU A 30 7.72 7.63 15.74
CA LEU A 30 6.69 8.56 15.26
C LEU A 30 7.28 9.89 14.77
N GLU A 31 8.24 10.47 15.49
CA GLU A 31 8.90 11.71 15.09
C GLU A 31 9.72 11.53 13.81
N LYS A 32 10.43 10.40 13.68
CA LYS A 32 11.13 10.03 12.44
C LYS A 32 10.15 9.93 11.26
N ALA A 33 9.01 9.27 11.45
CA ALA A 33 7.99 9.13 10.41
C ALA A 33 7.40 10.49 10.02
N LYS A 34 7.11 11.35 11.01
CA LYS A 34 6.63 12.72 10.80
C LYS A 34 7.61 13.56 10.00
N ALA A 35 8.91 13.46 10.29
CA ALA A 35 9.94 14.18 9.54
C ALA A 35 10.02 13.77 8.06
N GLN A 36 9.72 12.50 7.75
CA GLN A 36 9.76 11.97 6.38
C GLN A 36 8.47 12.27 5.59
N VAL A 37 7.31 12.20 6.24
CA VAL A 37 5.99 12.28 5.58
C VAL A 37 5.35 13.66 5.74
N GLY A 38 5.80 14.48 6.69
CA GLY A 38 5.26 15.80 7.03
C GLY A 38 4.12 15.76 8.06
N PHE A 39 3.53 14.58 8.31
CA PHE A 39 2.53 14.33 9.34
C PHE A 39 2.61 12.87 9.82
N ILE A 40 1.85 12.51 10.85
CA ILE A 40 1.70 11.13 11.32
C ILE A 40 0.37 10.60 10.79
N PRO A 41 0.35 9.72 9.77
CA PRO A 41 -0.86 9.05 9.34
C PRO A 41 -1.51 8.26 10.48
N ASN A 42 -2.85 8.19 10.50
CA ASN A 42 -3.59 7.45 11.52
C ASN A 42 -3.15 5.99 11.63
N MET A 43 -2.77 5.36 10.51
CA MET A 43 -2.22 4.00 10.50
C MET A 43 -0.94 3.89 11.33
N TYR A 44 -0.03 4.87 11.28
CA TYR A 44 1.23 4.82 12.01
C TYR A 44 0.99 4.95 13.51
N ALA A 45 0.06 5.83 13.91
CA ALA A 45 -0.35 5.99 15.30
C ALA A 45 -0.93 4.69 15.89
N GLY A 46 -1.62 3.88 15.09
CA GLY A 46 -2.08 2.54 15.48
C GLY A 46 -0.95 1.51 15.52
N MET A 47 -0.14 1.42 14.46
CA MET A 47 0.93 0.43 14.33
C MET A 47 2.01 0.56 15.40
N VAL A 48 2.32 1.78 15.86
CA VAL A 48 3.40 2.00 16.82
C VAL A 48 3.12 1.43 18.22
N ASN A 49 1.91 0.93 18.48
CA ASN A 49 1.67 0.05 19.63
C ASN A 49 2.59 -1.19 19.61
N SER A 50 3.10 -1.56 18.43
CA SER A 50 4.28 -2.40 18.25
C SER A 50 5.39 -1.58 17.54
N PRO A 51 6.34 -0.99 18.28
CA PRO A 51 7.46 -0.23 17.70
C PRO A 51 8.18 -0.99 16.58
N ALA A 52 8.48 -2.26 16.80
CA ALA A 52 9.12 -3.14 15.83
C ALA A 52 8.33 -3.29 14.52
N LEU A 53 6.99 -3.34 14.59
CA LEU A 53 6.13 -3.42 13.40
C LEU A 53 6.22 -2.15 12.56
N LEU A 54 6.08 -0.98 13.19
CA LEU A 54 6.15 0.30 12.48
C LEU A 54 7.55 0.54 11.92
N GLU A 55 8.61 0.23 12.68
CA GLU A 55 9.98 0.39 12.21
C GLU A 55 10.28 -0.50 11.00
N ALA A 56 9.89 -1.78 11.04
CA ALA A 56 10.05 -2.69 9.90
C ALA A 56 9.29 -2.21 8.66
N TYR A 57 8.07 -1.69 8.85
CA TYR A 57 7.31 -1.07 7.76
C TYR A 57 8.01 0.14 7.16
N LEU A 58 8.51 1.06 7.99
CA LEU A 58 9.17 2.29 7.51
C LEU A 58 10.48 1.97 6.77
N ASP A 59 11.28 1.02 7.25
CA ASP A 59 12.50 0.59 6.55
C ASP A 59 12.17 -0.07 5.21
N GLY A 60 11.25 -1.04 5.18
CA GLY A 60 10.83 -1.70 3.95
C GLY A 60 10.22 -0.74 2.93
N TYR A 61 9.34 0.17 3.38
CA TYR A 61 8.75 1.21 2.55
C TYR A 61 9.82 2.15 1.99
N GLY A 62 10.75 2.61 2.83
CA GLY A 62 11.86 3.46 2.42
C GLY A 62 12.77 2.79 1.41
N ARG A 63 13.09 1.50 1.59
CA ARG A 63 13.87 0.71 0.62
C ARG A 63 13.14 0.56 -0.70
N PHE A 64 11.84 0.24 -0.67
CA PHE A 64 11.07 0.13 -1.90
C PHE A 64 11.08 1.46 -2.68
N ARG A 65 10.88 2.59 -1.99
CA ARG A 65 10.86 3.92 -2.63
C ARG A 65 12.20 4.35 -3.22
N ASN A 66 13.29 4.08 -2.51
CA ASN A 66 14.57 4.73 -2.80
C ASN A 66 15.65 3.80 -3.36
N ALA A 67 15.45 2.48 -3.30
CA ALA A 67 16.47 1.48 -3.65
C ALA A 67 15.96 0.40 -4.61
N THR A 68 14.84 0.64 -5.32
CA THR A 68 14.33 -0.26 -6.37
C THR A 68 14.36 0.43 -7.74
N GLY A 69 14.29 -0.36 -8.80
CA GLY A 69 14.35 0.13 -10.18
C GLY A 69 13.05 0.75 -10.74
N PHE A 70 11.97 0.82 -9.95
CA PHE A 70 10.70 1.37 -10.40
C PHE A 70 10.64 2.90 -10.31
N SER A 71 9.98 3.52 -11.28
CA SER A 71 9.62 4.94 -11.18
C SER A 71 8.62 5.20 -10.05
N ALA A 72 8.54 6.45 -9.56
CA ALA A 72 7.57 6.82 -8.53
C ALA A 72 6.11 6.51 -8.93
N LEU A 73 5.80 6.63 -10.23
CA LEU A 73 4.52 6.26 -10.83
C LEU A 73 4.26 4.75 -10.70
N GLU A 74 5.19 3.92 -11.18
CA GLU A 74 5.09 2.46 -11.12
C GLU A 74 5.00 1.94 -9.67
N GLN A 75 5.76 2.54 -8.75
CA GLN A 75 5.71 2.22 -7.32
C GLN A 75 4.31 2.42 -6.73
N GLU A 76 3.62 3.50 -7.08
CA GLU A 76 2.23 3.71 -6.62
C GLU A 76 1.25 2.77 -7.31
N VAL A 77 1.45 2.47 -8.59
CA VAL A 77 0.63 1.48 -9.30
C VAL A 77 0.74 0.11 -8.64
N ILE A 78 1.94 -0.32 -8.23
CA ILE A 78 2.16 -1.56 -7.48
C ILE A 78 1.43 -1.52 -6.12
N PHE A 79 1.64 -0.47 -5.32
CA PHE A 79 1.02 -0.36 -4.00
C PHE A 79 -0.50 -0.28 -4.05
N LEU A 80 -1.06 0.48 -5.00
CA LEU A 80 -2.49 0.57 -5.23
C LEU A 80 -3.05 -0.80 -5.63
N THR A 81 -2.41 -1.48 -6.59
CA THR A 81 -2.83 -2.80 -7.05
C THR A 81 -2.87 -3.82 -5.91
N ILE A 82 -1.80 -3.92 -5.11
CA ILE A 82 -1.75 -4.84 -3.97
C ILE A 82 -2.86 -4.50 -2.96
N SER A 83 -3.07 -3.21 -2.67
CA SER A 83 -4.06 -2.77 -1.71
C SER A 83 -5.50 -3.04 -2.17
N CYS A 84 -5.78 -2.93 -3.47
CA CYS A 84 -7.05 -3.33 -4.06
C CYS A 84 -7.28 -4.84 -3.90
N VAL A 85 -6.29 -5.67 -4.24
CA VAL A 85 -6.38 -7.14 -4.11
C VAL A 85 -6.59 -7.56 -2.64
N ASN A 86 -5.87 -6.92 -1.72
CA ASN A 86 -6.02 -7.17 -0.28
C ASN A 86 -7.30 -6.55 0.32
N GLY A 87 -8.09 -5.78 -0.45
CA GLY A 87 -9.31 -5.16 0.04
C GLY A 87 -9.08 -4.11 1.15
N CYS A 88 -7.94 -3.41 1.16
CA CYS A 88 -7.62 -2.45 2.22
C CYS A 88 -8.07 -1.03 1.85
N GLU A 89 -9.25 -0.61 2.34
CA GLU A 89 -9.86 0.68 1.99
C GLU A 89 -8.98 1.88 2.28
N TYR A 90 -8.37 1.92 3.48
CA TYR A 90 -7.44 2.98 3.86
C TYR A 90 -6.27 3.09 2.87
N CYS A 91 -5.63 1.96 2.54
CA CYS A 91 -4.46 1.98 1.67
C CYS A 91 -4.83 2.27 0.22
N VAL A 92 -5.99 1.81 -0.27
CA VAL A 92 -6.47 2.17 -1.61
C VAL A 92 -6.69 3.68 -1.69
N ALA A 93 -7.36 4.29 -0.71
CA ALA A 93 -7.58 5.74 -0.71
C ALA A 93 -6.25 6.52 -0.62
N ALA A 94 -5.36 6.14 0.29
CA ALA A 94 -4.06 6.79 0.45
C ALA A 94 -3.19 6.69 -0.82
N HIS A 95 -3.00 5.48 -1.36
CA HIS A 95 -2.16 5.30 -2.55
C HIS A 95 -2.79 5.85 -3.83
N SER A 96 -4.13 5.93 -3.92
CA SER A 96 -4.79 6.68 -5.00
C SER A 96 -4.46 8.17 -4.93
N PHE A 97 -4.54 8.78 -3.74
CA PHE A 97 -4.23 10.19 -3.57
C PHE A 97 -2.76 10.49 -3.89
N ILE A 98 -1.84 9.67 -3.38
CA ILE A 98 -0.39 9.89 -3.61
C ILE A 98 -0.04 9.64 -5.08
N ALA A 99 -0.57 8.59 -5.70
CA ALA A 99 -0.46 8.33 -7.13
C ALA A 99 -0.80 9.58 -7.97
N ASP A 100 -2.00 10.13 -7.75
CA ASP A 100 -2.53 11.22 -8.56
C ASP A 100 -1.83 12.56 -8.28
N LYS A 101 -1.50 12.83 -7.00
CA LYS A 101 -1.04 14.17 -6.57
C LYS A 101 0.47 14.30 -6.41
N LYS A 102 1.20 13.19 -6.29
CA LYS A 102 2.64 13.20 -5.98
C LYS A 102 3.48 12.41 -6.98
N SER A 103 2.94 11.35 -7.56
CA SER A 103 3.69 10.47 -8.46
C SER A 103 3.35 10.63 -9.94
N GLY A 104 2.37 11.49 -10.27
CA GLY A 104 2.01 11.81 -11.66
C GLY A 104 1.27 10.68 -12.37
N VAL A 105 0.65 9.75 -11.65
CA VAL A 105 -0.25 8.77 -12.25
C VAL A 105 -1.53 9.51 -12.68
N PRO A 106 -1.98 9.39 -13.94
CA PRO A 106 -3.27 9.94 -14.35
C PRO A 106 -4.42 9.32 -13.54
N ALA A 107 -5.38 10.14 -13.12
CA ALA A 107 -6.50 9.68 -12.29
C ALA A 107 -7.33 8.57 -12.96
N GLU A 108 -7.45 8.61 -14.29
CA GLU A 108 -8.09 7.55 -15.08
C GLU A 108 -7.42 6.18 -14.91
N VAL A 109 -6.09 6.13 -14.77
CA VAL A 109 -5.35 4.89 -14.55
C VAL A 109 -5.59 4.38 -13.14
N THR A 110 -5.55 5.24 -12.13
CA THR A 110 -5.85 4.82 -10.75
C THR A 110 -7.31 4.39 -10.60
N ASP A 111 -8.25 5.05 -11.26
CA ASP A 111 -9.67 4.65 -11.30
C ASP A 111 -9.86 3.29 -11.98
N THR A 112 -9.18 3.04 -13.10
CA THR A 112 -9.17 1.75 -13.79
C THR A 112 -8.67 0.62 -12.86
N ILE A 113 -7.55 0.84 -12.16
CA ILE A 113 -7.01 -0.13 -11.19
C ILE A 113 -7.98 -0.35 -10.03
N ARG A 114 -8.61 0.71 -9.51
CA ARG A 114 -9.59 0.64 -8.41
C ARG A 114 -10.87 -0.10 -8.78
N ALA A 115 -11.24 -0.08 -10.06
CA ALA A 115 -12.38 -0.82 -10.61
C ALA A 115 -12.04 -2.31 -10.90
N GLY A 116 -10.75 -2.66 -10.92
CA GLY A 116 -10.30 -3.99 -11.32
C GLY A 116 -10.25 -4.19 -12.83
N ASP A 117 -10.32 -3.10 -13.59
CA ASP A 117 -10.36 -3.12 -15.05
C ASP A 117 -8.94 -3.20 -15.66
N PRO A 118 -8.81 -3.70 -16.91
CA PRO A 118 -7.54 -3.71 -17.61
C PRO A 118 -7.01 -2.30 -17.91
N VAL A 119 -5.79 -2.00 -17.47
CA VAL A 119 -5.09 -0.74 -17.83
C VAL A 119 -4.65 -0.77 -19.29
N GLY A 120 -4.98 0.29 -20.05
CA GLY A 120 -4.75 0.38 -21.49
C GLY A 120 -3.30 0.54 -21.92
N ASP A 121 -2.44 1.15 -21.10
CA ASP A 121 -1.00 1.18 -21.36
C ASP A 121 -0.42 -0.25 -21.25
N ALA A 122 0.26 -0.72 -22.29
CA ALA A 122 0.68 -2.12 -22.38
C ALA A 122 1.68 -2.50 -21.28
N ARG A 123 2.66 -1.63 -21.00
CA ARG A 123 3.73 -1.88 -20.01
C ARG A 123 3.16 -1.78 -18.60
N LEU A 124 2.43 -0.71 -18.30
CA LEU A 124 1.80 -0.51 -17.00
C LEU A 124 0.72 -1.55 -16.71
N GLY A 125 -0.04 -1.95 -17.73
CA GLY A 125 -1.00 -3.03 -17.64
C GLY A 125 -0.35 -4.37 -17.34
N ALA A 126 0.84 -4.65 -17.89
CA ALA A 126 1.61 -5.84 -17.53
C ALA A 126 2.06 -5.78 -16.06
N LEU A 127 2.48 -4.61 -15.56
CA LEU A 127 2.84 -4.41 -14.16
C LEU A 127 1.67 -4.67 -13.22
N VAL A 128 0.49 -4.10 -13.51
CA VAL A 128 -0.74 -4.32 -12.72
C VAL A 128 -1.11 -5.79 -12.71
N ARG A 129 -1.19 -6.42 -13.90
CA ARG A 129 -1.56 -7.84 -14.01
C ARG A 129 -0.61 -8.75 -13.24
N PHE A 130 0.69 -8.58 -13.44
CA PHE A 130 1.69 -9.43 -12.78
C PHE A 130 1.74 -9.20 -11.27
N THR A 131 1.58 -7.95 -10.82
CA THR A 131 1.45 -7.63 -9.39
C THR A 131 0.25 -8.35 -8.77
N ARG A 132 -0.92 -8.34 -9.43
CA ARG A 132 -2.08 -9.09 -8.95
C ARG A 132 -1.81 -10.59 -8.89
N ILE A 133 -1.22 -11.17 -9.94
CA ILE A 133 -0.85 -12.59 -10.00
C ILE A 133 0.01 -12.96 -8.79
N LEU A 134 1.05 -12.18 -8.47
CA LEU A 134 1.92 -12.48 -7.33
C LEU A 134 1.16 -12.46 -5.99
N VAL A 135 0.23 -11.53 -5.79
CA VAL A 135 -0.57 -11.47 -4.56
C VAL A 135 -1.54 -12.65 -4.49
N GLU A 136 -2.32 -12.89 -5.55
CA GLU A 136 -3.39 -13.91 -5.58
C GLU A 136 -2.83 -15.34 -5.53
N SER A 137 -1.75 -15.61 -6.27
CA SER A 137 -1.06 -16.91 -6.27
C SER A 137 -0.17 -17.14 -5.03
N ARG A 138 -0.01 -16.11 -4.20
CA ARG A 138 0.95 -16.08 -3.08
C ARG A 138 2.38 -16.38 -3.54
N GLY A 139 2.83 -15.64 -4.56
CA GLY A 139 4.18 -15.70 -5.10
C GLY A 139 4.46 -16.91 -5.99
N ARG A 140 3.44 -17.51 -6.61
CA ARG A 140 3.55 -18.70 -7.47
C ARG A 140 3.04 -18.43 -8.89
N PRO A 141 3.64 -17.48 -9.64
CA PRO A 141 3.27 -17.27 -11.03
C PRO A 141 3.66 -18.50 -11.85
N THR A 142 2.91 -18.76 -12.91
CA THR A 142 3.29 -19.73 -13.94
C THR A 142 4.46 -19.19 -14.78
N ILE A 143 5.13 -20.09 -15.51
CA ILE A 143 6.21 -19.72 -16.44
C ILE A 143 5.69 -18.74 -17.50
N ALA A 144 4.49 -18.96 -18.02
CA ALA A 144 3.89 -18.09 -19.05
C ALA A 144 3.60 -16.68 -18.52
N GLU A 145 3.07 -16.56 -17.29
CA GLU A 145 2.79 -15.27 -16.66
C GLU A 145 4.08 -14.48 -16.40
N ALA A 146 5.13 -15.15 -15.92
CA ALA A 146 6.44 -14.53 -15.74
C ALA A 146 7.04 -14.09 -17.09
N ALA A 147 6.96 -14.94 -18.13
CA ALA A 147 7.44 -14.60 -19.47
C ALA A 147 6.75 -13.36 -20.03
N THR A 148 5.42 -13.26 -19.92
CA THR A 148 4.67 -12.06 -20.38
C THR A 148 5.11 -10.79 -19.64
N PHE A 149 5.43 -10.86 -18.35
CA PHE A 149 5.93 -9.70 -17.60
C PHE A 149 7.33 -9.27 -18.08
N LEU A 150 8.21 -10.23 -18.35
CA LEU A 150 9.56 -9.96 -18.87
C LEU A 150 9.52 -9.42 -20.30
N GLU A 151 8.65 -9.96 -21.16
CA GLU A 151 8.44 -9.48 -22.54
C GLU A 151 7.91 -8.04 -22.59
N ALA A 152 7.21 -7.57 -21.55
CA ALA A 152 6.78 -6.19 -21.40
C ALA A 152 7.93 -5.21 -21.03
N GLY A 153 9.17 -5.73 -20.90
CA GLY A 153 10.37 -4.93 -20.63
C GLY A 153 10.68 -4.76 -19.14
N TYR A 154 10.09 -5.58 -18.27
CA TYR A 154 10.52 -5.71 -16.88
C TYR A 154 11.57 -6.82 -16.72
N THR A 155 12.22 -6.85 -15.56
CA THR A 155 13.33 -7.77 -15.27
C THR A 155 13.00 -8.72 -14.12
N GLU A 156 13.78 -9.79 -13.97
CA GLU A 156 13.70 -10.68 -12.80
C GLU A 156 13.95 -9.93 -11.49
N GLN A 157 14.81 -8.91 -11.51
CA GLN A 157 15.01 -8.02 -10.36
C GLN A 157 13.70 -7.33 -9.97
N ASN A 158 12.93 -6.85 -10.95
CA ASN A 158 11.64 -6.21 -10.68
C ASN A 158 10.63 -7.17 -10.04
N ILE A 159 10.71 -8.48 -10.31
CA ILE A 159 9.88 -9.48 -9.63
C ILE A 159 10.19 -9.49 -8.13
N LEU A 160 11.48 -9.51 -7.75
CA LEU A 160 11.91 -9.46 -6.35
C LEU A 160 11.50 -8.14 -5.66
N GLU A 161 11.56 -7.03 -6.40
CA GLU A 161 11.15 -5.72 -5.90
C GLU A 161 9.63 -5.62 -5.68
N ILE A 162 8.81 -6.29 -6.51
CA ILE A 162 7.37 -6.43 -6.25
C ILE A 162 7.13 -7.28 -4.99
N ILE A 163 7.92 -8.32 -4.75
CA ILE A 163 7.82 -9.10 -3.51
C ILE A 163 8.12 -8.23 -2.27
N LEU A 164 9.10 -7.34 -2.35
CA LEU A 164 9.34 -6.33 -1.31
C LEU A 164 8.13 -5.41 -1.13
N ALA A 165 7.49 -4.96 -2.22
CA ALA A 165 6.27 -4.17 -2.11
C ALA A 165 5.13 -4.94 -1.44
N ILE A 166 4.98 -6.24 -1.76
CA ILE A 166 3.99 -7.13 -1.17
C ILE A 166 4.23 -7.29 0.33
N SER A 167 5.47 -7.44 0.79
CA SER A 167 5.76 -7.57 2.23
C SER A 167 5.38 -6.29 2.99
N VAL A 168 5.74 -5.12 2.45
CA VAL A 168 5.40 -3.81 3.00
C VAL A 168 3.87 -3.61 3.03
N LYS A 169 3.19 -3.96 1.94
CA LYS A 169 1.72 -3.82 1.85
C LYS A 169 1.00 -4.82 2.73
N THR A 170 1.49 -6.06 2.87
CA THR A 170 0.94 -7.04 3.82
C THR A 170 0.94 -6.47 5.23
N ILE A 171 2.06 -5.88 5.69
CA ILE A 171 2.13 -5.23 6.99
C ILE A 171 1.06 -4.13 7.12
N SER A 172 1.04 -3.16 6.19
CA SER A 172 0.12 -2.02 6.30
C SER A 172 -1.35 -2.39 6.11
N ASN A 173 -1.66 -3.26 5.15
CA ASN A 173 -3.03 -3.62 4.81
C ASN A 173 -3.65 -4.41 5.96
N TYR A 174 -2.96 -5.42 6.46
CA TYR A 174 -3.49 -6.26 7.54
C TYR A 174 -3.54 -5.49 8.86
N ALA A 175 -2.56 -4.62 9.14
CA ALA A 175 -2.65 -3.72 10.29
C ALA A 175 -3.91 -2.84 10.21
N ASN A 176 -4.19 -2.21 9.07
CA ASN A 176 -5.40 -1.41 8.90
C ASN A 176 -6.69 -2.22 9.06
N HIS A 177 -6.71 -3.47 8.58
CA HIS A 177 -7.87 -4.35 8.72
C HIS A 177 -8.21 -4.66 10.17
N VAL A 178 -7.23 -4.79 11.07
CA VAL A 178 -7.49 -5.07 12.49
C VAL A 178 -7.52 -3.83 13.37
N LEU A 179 -6.92 -2.72 12.92
CA LEU A 179 -6.98 -1.42 13.60
C LEU A 179 -8.29 -0.67 13.30
N HIS A 180 -8.99 -1.03 12.21
CA HIS A 180 -10.10 -0.27 11.65
C HIS A 180 -9.72 1.21 11.51
N THR A 181 -8.56 1.44 10.91
CA THR A 181 -7.90 2.75 10.87
C THR A 181 -8.81 3.80 10.22
N PRO A 182 -9.17 4.88 10.93
CA PRO A 182 -9.90 5.99 10.34
C PRO A 182 -9.10 6.63 9.21
N LEU A 183 -9.75 6.94 8.09
CA LEU A 183 -9.08 7.59 6.97
C LEU A 183 -8.63 9.01 7.34
N ASP A 184 -7.37 9.34 7.07
CA ASP A 184 -6.88 10.70 7.24
C ASP A 184 -7.62 11.69 6.32
N PRO A 185 -7.98 12.90 6.78
CA PRO A 185 -8.73 13.87 5.98
C PRO A 185 -8.08 14.21 4.63
N MET A 186 -6.75 14.17 4.54
CA MET A 186 -6.03 14.42 3.30
C MET A 186 -6.39 13.44 2.18
N PHE A 187 -6.76 12.20 2.51
CA PHE A 187 -7.09 11.15 1.55
C PHE A 187 -8.59 11.09 1.22
N ALA A 188 -9.42 11.94 1.84
CA ALA A 188 -10.88 11.91 1.68
C ALA A 188 -11.35 12.10 0.24
N GLY A 189 -10.57 12.77 -0.62
CA GLY A 189 -10.89 12.93 -2.05
C GLY A 189 -10.81 11.64 -2.87
N ARG A 190 -10.29 10.54 -2.29
CA ARG A 190 -10.12 9.24 -2.96
C ARG A 190 -10.70 8.08 -2.14
N VAL A 191 -11.73 8.33 -1.32
CA VAL A 191 -12.48 7.27 -0.61
C VAL A 191 -12.83 6.12 -1.56
N TRP A 192 -12.73 4.89 -1.05
CA TRP A 192 -12.98 3.69 -1.81
C TRP A 192 -13.58 2.62 -0.89
N SER A 193 -14.48 1.82 -1.45
CA SER A 193 -15.01 0.60 -0.86
C SER A 193 -15.00 -0.45 -1.95
N GLN A 194 -14.51 -1.65 -1.67
CA GLN A 194 -14.63 -2.75 -2.63
C GLN A 194 -16.09 -3.19 -2.71
N ALA A 195 -16.55 -3.43 -3.93
CA ALA A 195 -17.88 -3.94 -4.18
C ALA A 195 -18.10 -5.24 -3.40
N ALA A 196 -19.29 -5.39 -2.83
CA ALA A 196 -19.73 -6.60 -2.14
C ALA A 196 -19.85 -7.79 -3.11
#